data_AF-A0A4P7E1B3-F1
#
_entry.id   AF-A0A4P7E1B3-F1
#
_cell.length_a   1.000
_cell.length_b   1.000
_cell.length_c   1.000
_cell.angle_alpha   90.00
_cell.angle_beta   90.00
_cell.angle_gamma   90.00
#
_symmetry.space_group_name_H-M   'P 1'
#
loop_
_entity.id
_entity.type
_entity.pdbx_description
1 polymer ?
#
loop_
_entity_poly.entity_id
_entity_poly.type
_entity_poly.pdbx_seq_one_letter_code
_entity_poly.pdbx_strand_id
1 'polypeptide(L)'
;MSNLLALSQLTAQVQFSAWSDNYFEVSSYLGRATAERFNSFQFNISGQGANITRWKIGVRVLEPIVPISGGPNRSGKSFPSERISLQWTLDDNQSNFSLSGIGASRNPIKLQSSSEVMLIESAGQPLASYGSHFVQYRLFGLLRIDPGKYLEEFLSAERYTYIKYRIPLMVNLYDSQGNVLGSQRMNYEMQMPPNLSDGEMVDVKPDFGFYFSPQSSTTSLEFRNSKDYAQGVSLTIHEALKVNSATDFEIRVKSIDSELRGGNSSFMPLSILSVQVLPGAGSIIQSNPRTVISQQEAILATCLSSDKNIERTFHLDYRAKPSSQQIQGLSMGSYQVSILYLFLPR
;
A
#
# COMPACT_ATOMS: atom_id res chain seq x y z
N MET A 1 70.83 12.10 -7.43
CA MET A 1 69.81 11.88 -8.49
C MET A 1 68.85 10.83 -7.98
N SER A 2 67.70 11.25 -7.44
CA SER A 2 66.67 10.33 -6.94
C SER A 2 65.42 10.53 -7.78
N ASN A 3 65.11 9.55 -8.61
CA ASN A 3 63.86 9.48 -9.37
C ASN A 3 62.73 9.13 -8.40
N LEU A 4 61.81 10.07 -8.18
CA LEU A 4 60.51 9.78 -7.56
C LEU A 4 59.59 9.19 -8.64
N LEU A 5 59.36 7.88 -8.57
CA LEU A 5 58.27 7.21 -9.26
C LEU A 5 56.95 7.63 -8.60
N ALA A 6 56.18 8.48 -9.29
CA ALA A 6 54.78 8.72 -8.95
C ALA A 6 53.98 7.48 -9.34
N LEU A 7 53.64 6.64 -8.36
CA LEU A 7 52.59 5.63 -8.49
C LEU A 7 51.26 6.37 -8.66
N SER A 8 50.78 6.47 -9.89
CA SER A 8 49.38 6.81 -10.15
C SER A 8 48.52 5.68 -9.61
N GLN A 9 47.96 5.87 -8.41
CA GLN A 9 46.88 5.02 -7.94
C GLN A 9 45.69 5.23 -8.90
N LEU A 10 45.44 4.25 -9.75
CA LEU A 10 44.21 4.16 -10.54
C LEU A 10 43.05 4.06 -9.53
N THR A 11 42.39 5.18 -9.27
CA THR A 11 41.16 5.21 -8.49
C THR A 11 40.12 4.38 -9.22
N ALA A 12 39.53 3.43 -8.51
CA ALA A 12 38.54 2.55 -9.11
C ALA A 12 37.30 3.37 -9.52
N GLN A 13 36.82 3.18 -10.76
CA GLN A 13 35.75 4.00 -11.34
C GLN A 13 34.50 3.14 -11.53
N VAL A 14 33.36 3.64 -11.05
CA VAL A 14 32.04 3.06 -11.34
C VAL A 14 31.34 3.95 -12.34
N GLN A 15 30.90 3.36 -13.45
CA GLN A 15 30.05 4.00 -14.43
C GLN A 15 28.66 3.34 -14.38
N PHE A 16 27.64 4.17 -14.18
CA PHE A 16 26.25 3.76 -14.14
C PHE A 16 25.54 4.13 -15.45
N SER A 17 24.69 3.23 -15.93
CA SER A 17 23.82 3.49 -17.09
C SER A 17 22.48 2.79 -16.89
N ALA A 18 21.43 3.41 -17.38
CA ALA A 18 20.08 2.84 -17.37
C ALA A 18 19.35 3.17 -18.70
N TRP A 19 18.60 2.21 -19.21
CA TRP A 19 17.85 2.38 -20.45
C TRP A 19 16.64 1.44 -20.48
N SER A 20 15.80 1.65 -21.48
CA SER A 20 14.58 0.87 -21.65
C SER A 20 14.19 0.75 -23.12
N ASP A 21 13.28 -0.17 -23.43
CA ASP A 21 12.63 -0.27 -24.75
C ASP A 21 11.72 0.93 -25.07
N ASN A 22 11.58 1.86 -24.12
CA ASN A 22 11.02 3.21 -24.19
C ASN A 22 9.56 3.36 -24.63
N TYR A 23 8.96 2.40 -25.33
CA TYR A 23 7.58 2.49 -25.81
C TYR A 23 6.71 1.37 -25.24
N PHE A 24 5.50 1.70 -24.81
CA PHE A 24 4.48 0.70 -24.49
C PHE A 24 3.06 1.25 -24.69
N GLU A 25 2.09 0.35 -24.90
CA GLU A 25 0.68 0.69 -25.02
C GLU A 25 -0.12 0.21 -23.80
N VAL A 26 -1.05 1.06 -23.32
CA VAL A 26 -2.07 0.73 -22.33
C VAL A 26 -3.42 0.69 -23.05
N SER A 27 -3.92 -0.50 -23.35
CA SER A 27 -5.13 -0.72 -24.15
C SER A 27 -6.31 -1.30 -23.37
N SER A 28 -6.15 -1.53 -22.08
CA SER A 28 -7.15 -2.16 -21.20
C SER A 28 -7.29 -1.39 -19.89
N TYR A 29 -8.49 -1.42 -19.32
CA TYR A 29 -8.73 -0.95 -17.95
C TYR A 29 -8.03 -1.79 -16.88
N LEU A 30 -7.54 -2.99 -17.22
CA LEU A 30 -6.72 -3.82 -16.33
C LEU A 30 -5.27 -3.32 -16.19
N GLY A 31 -4.95 -2.16 -16.76
CA GLY A 31 -3.63 -1.56 -16.71
C GLY A 31 -2.66 -2.25 -17.66
N ARG A 32 -1.37 -2.15 -17.37
CA ARG A 32 -0.30 -2.73 -18.21
C ARG A 32 0.90 -3.08 -17.38
N ALA A 33 1.49 -4.25 -17.58
CA ALA A 33 2.87 -4.54 -17.19
C ALA A 33 3.71 -4.71 -18.46
N THR A 34 4.90 -4.13 -18.50
CA THR A 34 5.86 -4.36 -19.58
C THR A 34 6.60 -5.69 -19.41
N ALA A 35 7.42 -6.06 -20.40
CA ALA A 35 8.23 -7.27 -20.34
C ALA A 35 9.24 -7.21 -19.17
N GLU A 36 9.66 -8.38 -18.67
CA GLU A 36 10.54 -8.47 -17.51
C GLU A 36 11.87 -7.73 -17.67
N ARG A 37 12.37 -7.58 -18.91
CA ARG A 37 13.63 -6.88 -19.23
C ARG A 37 13.44 -5.50 -19.84
N PHE A 38 12.23 -4.93 -19.71
CA PHE A 38 11.89 -3.65 -20.32
C PHE A 38 12.82 -2.50 -19.88
N ASN A 39 13.31 -2.55 -18.62
CA ASN A 39 14.32 -1.65 -18.10
C ASN A 39 15.60 -2.43 -17.80
N SER A 40 16.75 -1.83 -18.12
CA SER A 40 18.08 -2.35 -17.84
C SER A 40 18.89 -1.32 -17.06
N PHE A 41 19.57 -1.77 -16.01
CA PHE A 41 20.44 -0.97 -15.15
C PHE A 41 21.80 -1.63 -15.11
N GLN A 42 22.82 -0.96 -15.63
CA GLN A 42 24.17 -1.50 -15.79
C GLN A 42 25.17 -0.74 -14.93
N PHE A 43 26.06 -1.51 -14.31
CA PHE A 43 27.17 -1.03 -13.51
C PHE A 43 28.45 -1.56 -14.14
N ASN A 44 29.26 -0.66 -14.69
CA ASN A 44 30.60 -0.98 -15.18
C ASN A 44 31.61 -0.54 -14.11
N ILE A 45 32.43 -1.47 -13.65
CA ILE A 45 33.39 -1.25 -12.57
C ILE A 45 34.78 -1.50 -13.14
N SER A 46 35.62 -0.47 -13.12
CA SER A 46 36.99 -0.53 -13.61
C SER A 46 37.99 -0.36 -12.46
N GLY A 47 39.08 -1.14 -12.50
CA GLY A 47 40.16 -1.10 -11.52
C GLY A 47 40.05 -2.19 -10.45
N GLN A 48 41.20 -2.71 -10.01
CA GLN A 48 41.28 -3.93 -9.18
C GLN A 48 40.89 -3.75 -7.70
N GLY A 49 40.57 -2.53 -7.28
CA GLY A 49 40.27 -2.20 -5.87
C GLY A 49 38.88 -1.60 -5.62
N ALA A 50 37.97 -1.63 -6.59
CA ALA A 50 36.62 -1.11 -6.39
C ALA A 50 35.87 -1.95 -5.36
N ASN A 51 35.29 -1.29 -4.36
CA ASN A 51 34.39 -1.91 -3.40
C ASN A 51 33.44 -0.85 -2.80
N ILE A 52 32.36 -0.54 -3.50
CA ILE A 52 31.35 0.41 -3.03
C ILE A 52 30.27 -0.36 -2.27
N THR A 53 30.25 -0.23 -0.96
CA THR A 53 29.28 -0.89 -0.07
C THR A 53 28.07 0.00 0.19
N ARG A 54 26.90 -0.60 0.51
CA ARG A 54 25.69 0.11 0.95
C ARG A 54 25.21 1.21 -0.02
N TRP A 55 25.49 1.04 -1.31
CA TRP A 55 25.04 1.93 -2.36
C TRP A 55 23.51 1.93 -2.47
N LYS A 56 22.97 2.96 -3.12
CA LYS A 56 21.52 3.17 -3.28
C LYS A 56 21.15 3.45 -4.73
N ILE A 57 19.91 3.13 -5.12
CA ILE A 57 19.33 3.59 -6.38
C ILE A 57 18.02 4.31 -6.09
N GLY A 58 17.95 5.56 -6.49
CA GLY A 58 16.74 6.39 -6.44
C GLY A 58 16.18 6.63 -7.84
N VAL A 59 14.87 6.84 -7.91
CA VAL A 59 14.18 7.28 -9.11
C VAL A 59 13.20 8.40 -8.78
N ARG A 60 13.13 9.42 -9.63
CA ARG A 60 12.16 10.51 -9.52
C ARG A 60 11.57 10.89 -10.85
N VAL A 61 10.32 11.33 -10.83
CA VAL A 61 9.68 11.97 -11.98
C VAL A 61 10.22 13.39 -12.12
N LEU A 62 10.64 13.77 -13.33
CA LEU A 62 11.28 15.07 -13.58
C LEU A 62 10.29 16.22 -13.79
N GLU A 63 9.16 15.93 -14.42
CA GLU A 63 8.14 16.91 -14.80
C GLU A 63 6.77 16.22 -14.89
N PRO A 64 5.66 16.96 -14.80
CA PRO A 64 4.32 16.39 -14.89
C PRO A 64 4.13 15.57 -16.18
N ILE A 65 3.50 14.41 -16.07
CA ILE A 65 3.27 13.50 -17.19
C ILE A 65 2.09 14.02 -18.02
N VAL A 66 2.39 14.73 -19.10
CA VAL A 66 1.39 15.37 -19.97
C VAL A 66 1.36 14.75 -21.37
N PRO A 67 0.24 14.89 -22.10
CA PRO A 67 0.18 14.46 -23.49
C PRO A 67 1.24 15.17 -24.35
N ILE A 68 1.94 14.41 -25.18
CA ILE A 68 2.90 14.91 -26.18
C ILE A 68 2.35 14.83 -27.61
N SER A 69 1.26 14.10 -27.82
CA SER A 69 0.54 13.98 -29.08
C SER A 69 -0.87 13.43 -28.84
N GLY A 70 -1.79 13.65 -29.80
CA GLY A 70 -3.17 13.17 -29.72
C GLY A 70 -4.14 14.10 -28.99
N GLY A 71 -3.80 15.39 -28.87
CA GLY A 71 -4.63 16.42 -28.23
C GLY A 71 -4.59 16.40 -26.69
N PRO A 72 -5.39 17.26 -26.02
CA PRO A 72 -5.56 17.18 -24.59
C PRO A 72 -6.26 15.87 -24.20
N ASN A 73 -5.99 15.39 -23.00
CA ASN A 73 -6.78 14.29 -22.45
C ASN A 73 -8.13 14.80 -21.93
N ARG A 74 -9.07 13.87 -21.71
CA ARG A 74 -10.45 14.18 -21.30
C ARG A 74 -10.54 14.96 -19.99
N SER A 75 -9.60 14.78 -19.06
CA SER A 75 -9.60 15.48 -17.76
C SER A 75 -8.87 16.82 -17.75
N GLY A 76 -8.01 17.09 -18.73
CA GLY A 76 -7.07 18.22 -18.72
C GLY A 76 -5.96 18.11 -17.66
N LYS A 77 -5.83 16.98 -16.96
CA LYS A 77 -4.87 16.78 -15.86
C LYS A 77 -3.63 16.02 -16.32
N SER A 78 -2.53 16.16 -15.60
CA SER A 78 -1.37 15.28 -15.78
C SER A 78 -1.69 13.85 -15.35
N PHE A 79 -1.12 12.87 -16.02
CA PHE A 79 -1.26 11.47 -15.65
C PHE A 79 -0.65 11.24 -14.24
N PRO A 80 -1.37 10.56 -13.33
CA PRO A 80 -0.94 10.37 -11.95
C PRO A 80 0.30 9.47 -11.87
N SER A 81 1.40 9.99 -11.35
CA SER A 81 2.65 9.24 -11.24
C SER A 81 2.55 8.08 -10.24
N GLU A 82 1.72 8.21 -9.20
CA GLU A 82 1.45 7.20 -8.17
C GLU A 82 0.71 5.96 -8.68
N ARG A 83 0.26 6.01 -9.94
CA ARG A 83 -0.32 4.88 -10.69
C ARG A 83 0.72 4.16 -11.56
N ILE A 84 1.98 4.58 -11.49
CA ILE A 84 3.11 3.98 -12.20
C ILE A 84 4.02 3.34 -11.16
N SER A 85 4.47 2.12 -11.41
CA SER A 85 5.43 1.44 -10.55
C SER A 85 6.56 0.78 -11.36
N LEU A 86 7.72 0.68 -10.72
CA LEU A 86 8.86 -0.11 -11.20
C LEU A 86 9.03 -1.34 -10.33
N GLN A 87 9.40 -2.47 -10.93
CA GLN A 87 9.58 -3.73 -10.23
C GLN A 87 10.80 -4.46 -10.76
N TRP A 88 11.71 -4.84 -9.86
CA TRP A 88 12.84 -5.70 -10.21
C TRP A 88 12.39 -7.11 -10.56
N THR A 89 12.97 -7.68 -11.60
CA THR A 89 12.57 -8.99 -12.15
C THR A 89 13.75 -9.96 -12.17
N LEU A 90 14.79 -9.62 -12.93
CA LEU A 90 15.92 -10.48 -13.25
C LEU A 90 17.25 -9.76 -13.02
N ASP A 91 18.30 -10.52 -12.76
CA ASP A 91 19.70 -10.08 -12.79
C ASP A 91 20.48 -10.96 -13.78
N ASP A 92 21.78 -10.69 -13.95
CA ASP A 92 22.67 -11.51 -14.78
C ASP A 92 23.09 -12.84 -14.12
N ASN A 93 22.48 -13.23 -13.00
CA ASN A 93 22.74 -14.47 -12.28
C ASN A 93 24.23 -14.64 -11.87
N GLN A 94 24.88 -13.53 -11.50
CA GLN A 94 26.25 -13.56 -11.00
C GLN A 94 26.26 -13.88 -9.51
N SER A 95 27.07 -14.84 -9.08
CA SER A 95 27.09 -15.33 -7.68
C SER A 95 27.37 -14.22 -6.66
N ASN A 96 28.17 -13.23 -7.05
CA ASN A 96 28.64 -12.15 -6.18
C ASN A 96 27.81 -10.87 -6.32
N PHE A 97 26.78 -10.88 -7.16
CA PHE A 97 25.86 -9.76 -7.39
C PHE A 97 24.51 -10.27 -7.89
N SER A 98 23.55 -10.35 -6.98
CA SER A 98 22.19 -10.81 -7.26
C SER A 98 21.17 -9.90 -6.60
N LEU A 99 19.94 -9.92 -7.11
CA LEU A 99 18.85 -9.12 -6.55
C LEU A 99 18.52 -9.49 -5.11
N SER A 100 18.59 -10.76 -4.75
CA SER A 100 18.43 -11.19 -3.35
C SER A 100 19.59 -10.70 -2.49
N GLY A 101 20.83 -10.84 -2.98
CA GLY A 101 22.02 -10.43 -2.24
C GLY A 101 22.14 -8.91 -2.03
N ILE A 102 21.67 -8.09 -2.97
CA ILE A 102 21.59 -6.63 -2.79
C ILE A 102 20.34 -6.19 -2.00
N GLY A 103 19.44 -7.12 -1.64
CA GLY A 103 18.22 -6.80 -0.89
C GLY A 103 17.16 -6.06 -1.71
N ALA A 104 17.11 -6.29 -3.02
CA ALA A 104 16.13 -5.64 -3.89
C ALA A 104 14.71 -6.19 -3.63
N SER A 105 13.75 -5.29 -3.41
CA SER A 105 12.34 -5.67 -3.30
C SER A 105 11.82 -6.17 -4.64
N ARG A 106 11.12 -7.31 -4.62
CA ARG A 106 10.36 -7.84 -5.76
C ARG A 106 8.96 -7.26 -5.85
N ASN A 107 8.52 -6.47 -4.87
CA ASN A 107 7.22 -5.81 -4.90
C ASN A 107 7.29 -4.56 -5.80
N PRO A 108 6.19 -4.19 -6.47
CA PRO A 108 6.13 -2.94 -7.24
C PRO A 108 6.37 -1.72 -6.35
N ILE A 109 7.29 -0.84 -6.77
CA ILE A 109 7.61 0.42 -6.09
C ILE A 109 6.96 1.55 -6.87
N LYS A 110 5.97 2.20 -6.26
CA LYS A 110 5.21 3.29 -6.87
C LYS A 110 6.05 4.56 -6.97
N LEU A 111 5.95 5.25 -8.11
CA LEU A 111 6.52 6.57 -8.27
C LEU A 111 5.74 7.61 -7.43
N GLN A 112 6.37 8.76 -7.22
CA GLN A 112 5.77 9.90 -6.53
C GLN A 112 5.98 11.17 -7.35
N SER A 113 5.03 12.10 -7.29
CA SER A 113 4.96 13.24 -8.21
C SER A 113 6.04 14.29 -7.98
N SER A 114 6.66 14.34 -6.80
CA SER A 114 7.62 15.39 -6.43
C SER A 114 8.75 14.92 -5.51
N SER A 115 8.89 13.61 -5.30
CA SER A 115 9.89 13.02 -4.43
C SER A 115 10.61 11.89 -5.14
N GLU A 116 11.88 11.69 -4.78
CA GLU A 116 12.62 10.51 -5.18
C GLU A 116 12.18 9.33 -4.33
N VAL A 117 11.92 8.20 -4.99
CA VAL A 117 11.63 6.93 -4.34
C VAL A 117 12.83 6.00 -4.52
N MET A 118 13.19 5.28 -3.46
CA MET A 118 14.35 4.39 -3.50
C MET A 118 13.93 3.03 -4.05
N LEU A 119 14.55 2.65 -5.17
CA LEU A 119 14.46 1.30 -5.72
C LEU A 119 15.33 0.33 -4.95
N ILE A 120 16.45 0.82 -4.39
CA ILE A 120 17.33 0.13 -3.46
C ILE A 120 17.79 1.17 -2.42
N GLU A 121 17.39 0.98 -1.16
CA GLU A 121 17.69 1.92 -0.07
C GLU A 121 19.08 1.72 0.55
N SER A 122 19.55 0.47 0.62
CA SER A 122 20.90 0.12 1.07
C SER A 122 21.25 -1.28 0.60
N ALA A 123 22.14 -1.37 -0.38
CA ALA A 123 22.50 -2.66 -0.96
C ALA A 123 23.29 -3.55 0.01
N GLY A 124 22.87 -4.81 0.13
CA GLY A 124 23.55 -5.84 0.94
C GLY A 124 24.86 -6.35 0.34
N GLN A 125 25.00 -6.35 -0.99
CA GLN A 125 26.22 -6.71 -1.71
C GLN A 125 26.87 -5.46 -2.33
N PRO A 126 28.22 -5.36 -2.32
CA PRO A 126 28.91 -4.22 -2.87
C PRO A 126 28.96 -4.23 -4.41
N LEU A 127 29.08 -3.03 -4.99
CA LEU A 127 29.63 -2.90 -6.34
C LEU A 127 31.16 -3.05 -6.23
N ALA A 128 31.63 -4.28 -6.42
CA ALA A 128 33.04 -4.63 -6.28
C ALA A 128 33.63 -5.26 -7.54
N SER A 129 34.92 -5.02 -7.79
CA SER A 129 35.65 -5.63 -8.90
C SER A 129 36.28 -6.98 -8.55
N TYR A 130 36.37 -7.33 -7.27
CA TYR A 130 36.94 -8.59 -6.78
C TYR A 130 38.33 -8.90 -7.38
N GLY A 131 39.19 -7.89 -7.51
CA GLY A 131 40.54 -8.03 -8.10
C GLY A 131 40.57 -8.08 -9.63
N SER A 132 39.42 -8.08 -10.30
CA SER A 132 39.33 -8.01 -11.76
C SER A 132 39.58 -6.59 -12.26
N HIS A 133 40.13 -6.46 -13.46
CA HIS A 133 40.36 -5.15 -14.08
C HIS A 133 39.06 -4.48 -14.55
N PHE A 134 38.06 -5.28 -14.90
CA PHE A 134 36.75 -4.85 -15.35
C PHE A 134 35.69 -5.85 -14.90
N VAL A 135 34.59 -5.36 -14.33
CA VAL A 135 33.40 -6.15 -14.00
C VAL A 135 32.17 -5.40 -14.48
N GLN A 136 31.19 -6.15 -15.00
CA GLN A 136 29.89 -5.63 -15.38
C GLN A 136 28.79 -6.39 -14.65
N TYR A 137 27.87 -5.64 -14.05
CA TYR A 137 26.63 -6.16 -13.48
C TYR A 137 25.43 -5.53 -14.21
N ARG A 138 24.37 -6.31 -14.43
CA ARG A 138 23.08 -5.78 -14.87
C ARG A 138 21.92 -6.29 -14.03
N LEU A 139 21.00 -5.37 -13.80
CA LEU A 139 19.69 -5.62 -13.20
C LEU A 139 18.61 -5.27 -14.23
N PHE A 140 17.51 -5.99 -14.18
CA PHE A 140 16.38 -5.83 -15.07
C PHE A 140 15.11 -5.59 -14.26
N GLY A 141 14.20 -4.81 -14.84
CA GLY A 141 12.91 -4.55 -14.23
C GLY A 141 11.83 -4.25 -15.26
N LEU A 142 10.59 -4.47 -14.85
CA LEU A 142 9.41 -4.07 -15.60
C LEU A 142 8.84 -2.76 -15.05
N LEU A 143 8.02 -2.12 -15.88
CA LEU A 143 7.17 -0.99 -15.50
C LEU A 143 5.72 -1.46 -15.50
N ARG A 144 4.93 -0.97 -14.54
CA ARG A 144 3.49 -1.26 -14.45
C ARG A 144 2.66 0.02 -14.33
N ILE A 145 1.56 0.05 -15.05
CA ILE A 145 0.43 0.98 -14.88
C ILE A 145 -0.67 0.25 -14.13
N ASP A 146 -1.14 0.85 -13.03
CA ASP A 146 -2.22 0.29 -12.22
C ASP A 146 -3.52 0.09 -13.04
N PRO A 147 -4.32 -0.95 -12.74
CA PRO A 147 -5.66 -1.08 -13.29
C PRO A 147 -6.60 0.00 -12.73
N GLY A 148 -7.65 0.32 -13.49
CA GLY A 148 -8.82 1.03 -13.00
C GLY A 148 -9.46 1.96 -14.01
N LYS A 149 -10.73 2.31 -13.75
CA LYS A 149 -11.52 3.25 -14.57
C LYS A 149 -10.90 4.63 -14.72
N TYR A 150 -10.04 5.04 -13.79
CA TYR A 150 -9.35 6.33 -13.87
C TYR A 150 -8.61 6.51 -15.21
N LEU A 151 -8.20 5.41 -15.87
CA LEU A 151 -7.55 5.44 -17.18
C LEU A 151 -8.42 6.11 -18.26
N GLU A 152 -9.75 6.11 -18.13
CA GLU A 152 -10.67 6.78 -19.06
C GLU A 152 -10.45 8.30 -19.10
N GLU A 153 -10.15 8.91 -17.94
CA GLU A 153 -9.88 10.34 -17.80
C GLU A 153 -8.64 10.79 -18.59
N PHE A 154 -7.79 9.83 -18.97
CA PHE A 154 -6.51 10.03 -19.64
C PHE A 154 -6.53 9.62 -21.12
N LEU A 155 -7.69 9.23 -21.67
CA LEU A 155 -7.86 9.08 -23.12
C LEU A 155 -7.90 10.45 -23.81
N SER A 156 -7.72 10.46 -25.14
CA SER A 156 -7.88 11.67 -25.94
C SER A 156 -9.29 12.25 -25.79
N ALA A 157 -9.37 13.58 -25.69
CA ALA A 157 -10.63 14.30 -25.83
C ALA A 157 -11.15 14.25 -27.28
N GLU A 158 -10.27 14.02 -28.25
CA GLU A 158 -10.64 13.85 -29.65
C GLU A 158 -11.09 12.41 -29.92
N ARG A 159 -12.29 12.30 -30.50
CA ARG A 159 -12.90 11.01 -30.81
C ARG A 159 -12.05 10.28 -31.85
N TYR A 160 -11.73 9.01 -31.60
CA TYR A 160 -10.92 8.13 -32.47
C TYR A 160 -9.42 8.45 -32.54
N THR A 161 -8.91 9.31 -31.65
CA THR A 161 -7.49 9.68 -31.63
C THR A 161 -6.72 8.87 -30.58
N TYR A 162 -5.56 8.34 -30.96
CA TYR A 162 -4.57 7.80 -30.03
C TYR A 162 -3.88 8.95 -29.30
N ILE A 163 -3.73 8.83 -27.98
CA ILE A 163 -3.00 9.80 -27.16
C ILE A 163 -1.67 9.21 -26.71
N LYS A 164 -0.63 10.06 -26.69
CA LYS A 164 0.71 9.68 -26.26
C LYS A 164 1.17 10.55 -25.11
N TYR A 165 1.75 9.93 -24.09
CA TYR A 165 2.34 10.59 -22.93
C TYR A 165 3.84 10.37 -22.90
N ARG A 166 4.58 11.37 -22.43
CA ARG A 166 5.98 11.21 -22.04
C ARG A 166 6.07 11.04 -20.54
N ILE A 167 6.76 10.00 -20.08
CA ILE A 167 7.06 9.75 -18.67
C ILE A 167 8.58 9.94 -18.48
N PRO A 168 9.02 11.13 -18.03
CA PRO A 168 10.43 11.46 -17.87
C PRO A 168 10.90 11.16 -16.44
N LEU A 169 11.81 10.19 -16.31
CA LEU A 169 12.41 9.81 -15.04
C LEU A 169 13.89 10.17 -14.99
N MET A 170 14.37 10.48 -13.79
CA MET A 170 15.80 10.48 -13.47
C MET A 170 16.08 9.35 -12.50
N VAL A 171 17.05 8.51 -12.85
CA VAL A 171 17.56 7.45 -11.99
C VAL A 171 18.95 7.85 -11.52
N ASN A 172 19.18 7.76 -10.22
CA ASN A 172 20.46 8.10 -9.61
C ASN A 172 21.03 6.89 -8.86
N LEU A 173 22.33 6.65 -9.04
CA LEU A 173 23.13 5.76 -8.21
C LEU A 173 23.85 6.61 -7.16
N TYR A 174 23.77 6.20 -5.90
CA TYR A 174 24.40 6.87 -4.77
C TYR A 174 25.40 5.97 -4.05
N ASP A 175 26.44 6.57 -3.47
CA ASP A 175 27.27 5.91 -2.47
C ASP A 175 26.58 5.83 -1.09
N SER A 176 27.28 5.27 -0.10
CA SER A 176 26.74 5.13 1.26
C SER A 176 26.55 6.44 2.03
N GLN A 177 27.18 7.51 1.56
CA GLN A 177 27.14 8.86 2.13
C GLN A 177 26.05 9.72 1.45
N GLY A 178 25.43 9.22 0.38
CA GLY A 178 24.41 9.93 -0.38
C GLY A 178 24.97 10.80 -1.52
N ASN A 179 26.26 10.66 -1.87
CA ASN A 179 26.80 11.34 -3.04
C ASN A 179 26.38 10.61 -4.31
N VAL A 180 26.03 11.37 -5.34
CA VAL A 180 25.68 10.81 -6.66
C VAL A 180 26.94 10.26 -7.33
N LEU A 181 26.93 8.96 -7.61
CA LEU A 181 27.96 8.27 -8.39
C LEU A 181 27.65 8.27 -9.89
N GLY A 182 26.36 8.36 -10.25
CA GLY A 182 25.93 8.48 -11.64
C GLY A 182 24.44 8.76 -11.74
N SER A 183 24.04 9.43 -12.82
CA SER A 183 22.66 9.80 -13.10
C SER A 183 22.30 9.47 -14.53
N GLN A 184 21.08 9.00 -14.74
CA GLN A 184 20.58 8.65 -16.05
C GLN A 184 19.13 9.07 -16.23
N ARG A 185 18.85 9.77 -17.32
CA ARG A 185 17.47 10.08 -17.73
C ARG A 185 16.89 8.91 -18.52
N MET A 186 15.70 8.47 -18.12
CA MET A 186 14.88 7.52 -18.87
C MET A 186 13.59 8.22 -19.29
N ASN A 187 13.20 8.10 -20.55
CA ASN A 187 11.94 8.65 -21.04
C ASN A 187 11.12 7.52 -21.65
N TYR A 188 9.95 7.28 -21.11
CA TYR A 188 8.99 6.37 -21.72
C TYR A 188 7.96 7.16 -22.55
N GLU A 189 7.57 6.59 -23.67
CA GLU A 189 6.41 6.95 -24.47
C GLU A 189 5.31 5.93 -24.21
N MET A 190 4.27 6.37 -23.52
CA MET A 190 3.08 5.57 -23.27
C MET A 190 1.99 5.97 -24.27
N GLN A 191 1.51 5.02 -25.06
CA GLN A 191 0.39 5.22 -25.96
C GLN A 191 -0.90 4.64 -25.36
N MET A 192 -2.03 5.31 -25.60
CA MET A 192 -3.36 4.80 -25.29
C MET A 192 -4.25 4.89 -26.54
N PRO A 193 -4.99 3.84 -26.90
CA PRO A 193 -5.95 3.84 -28.00
C PRO A 193 -7.18 4.69 -27.69
N PRO A 194 -8.04 4.98 -28.67
CA PRO A 194 -9.22 5.81 -28.46
C PRO A 194 -10.22 5.25 -27.44
N ASN A 195 -10.22 3.92 -27.25
CA ASN A 195 -11.05 3.20 -26.28
C ASN A 195 -10.24 2.06 -25.66
N LEU A 196 -10.49 1.77 -24.38
CA LEU A 196 -9.87 0.65 -23.66
C LEU A 196 -10.79 -0.57 -23.62
N SER A 197 -10.22 -1.77 -23.60
CA SER A 197 -10.95 -3.02 -23.34
C SER A 197 -11.18 -3.26 -21.85
N ASP A 198 -12.05 -4.22 -21.52
CA ASP A 198 -12.26 -4.74 -20.16
C ASP A 198 -12.92 -3.77 -19.16
N GLY A 199 -13.67 -2.77 -19.66
CA GLY A 199 -14.37 -1.79 -18.82
C GLY A 199 -15.35 -2.42 -17.82
N GLU A 200 -16.04 -3.47 -18.26
CA GLU A 200 -16.97 -4.24 -17.40
C GLU A 200 -16.25 -4.95 -16.23
N MET A 201 -14.95 -5.25 -16.35
CA MET A 201 -14.20 -5.97 -15.33
C MET A 201 -13.71 -5.07 -14.19
N VAL A 202 -13.55 -3.77 -14.45
CA VAL A 202 -13.18 -2.77 -13.42
C VAL A 202 -14.39 -2.10 -12.76
N ASP A 203 -15.60 -2.36 -13.27
CA ASP A 203 -16.88 -1.93 -12.70
C ASP A 203 -17.49 -2.92 -11.71
N VAL A 204 -16.83 -4.05 -11.46
CA VAL A 204 -17.31 -5.06 -10.52
C VAL A 204 -17.16 -4.52 -9.10
N LYS A 205 -18.18 -3.82 -8.61
CA LYS A 205 -18.37 -3.64 -7.18
C LYS A 205 -18.42 -5.02 -6.55
N PRO A 206 -17.64 -5.28 -5.47
CA PRO A 206 -17.64 -6.59 -4.86
C PRO A 206 -19.06 -6.90 -4.39
N ASP A 207 -19.51 -8.15 -4.60
CA ASP A 207 -20.86 -8.57 -4.19
C ASP A 207 -21.11 -8.36 -2.69
N PHE A 208 -20.02 -8.28 -1.92
CA PHE A 208 -20.01 -8.04 -0.49
C PHE A 208 -18.89 -7.07 -0.10
N GLY A 209 -19.19 -6.13 0.77
CA GLY A 209 -18.19 -5.28 1.41
C GLY A 209 -18.59 -4.99 2.84
N PHE A 210 -17.60 -5.04 3.74
CA PHE A 210 -17.77 -4.82 5.17
C PHE A 210 -16.64 -3.90 5.65
N TYR A 211 -16.99 -2.66 5.94
CA TYR A 211 -16.04 -1.61 6.26
C TYR A 211 -16.32 -1.06 7.67
N PHE A 212 -15.26 -0.97 8.47
CA PHE A 212 -15.29 -0.33 9.78
C PHE A 212 -14.80 1.12 9.62
N SER A 213 -15.55 2.09 10.16
CA SER A 213 -15.14 3.48 10.08
C SER A 213 -13.83 3.71 10.85
N PRO A 214 -12.89 4.55 10.36
CA PRO A 214 -11.67 4.87 11.11
C PRO A 214 -11.96 5.43 12.51
N GLN A 215 -13.08 6.14 12.66
CA GLN A 215 -13.53 6.72 13.93
C GLN A 215 -13.93 5.68 14.99
N SER A 216 -14.17 4.43 14.60
CA SER A 216 -14.51 3.34 15.52
C SER A 216 -13.30 2.45 15.89
N SER A 217 -12.11 2.70 15.32
CA SER A 217 -10.92 1.86 15.55
C SER A 217 -10.39 1.82 16.99
N THR A 218 -10.67 2.85 17.79
CA THR A 218 -10.42 2.87 19.24
C THR A 218 -11.51 3.67 19.93
N THR A 219 -12.07 3.13 21.01
CA THR A 219 -13.23 3.70 21.68
C THR A 219 -13.09 3.55 23.20
N SER A 220 -13.42 4.60 23.93
CA SER A 220 -13.25 4.66 25.39
C SER A 220 -14.60 4.81 26.09
N LEU A 221 -14.85 3.94 27.07
CA LEU A 221 -15.98 4.03 28.00
C LEU A 221 -15.45 4.47 29.37
N GLU A 222 -15.80 5.68 29.80
CA GLU A 222 -15.22 6.30 30.98
C GLU A 222 -16.17 6.32 32.17
N PHE A 223 -15.75 5.72 33.29
CA PHE A 223 -16.45 5.80 34.58
C PHE A 223 -15.85 6.93 35.42
N ARG A 224 -16.58 8.03 35.60
CA ARG A 224 -16.08 9.25 36.25
C ARG A 224 -16.61 9.46 37.67
N ASN A 225 -17.81 8.94 37.96
CA ASN A 225 -18.47 9.16 39.25
C ASN A 225 -19.22 7.90 39.73
N SER A 226 -19.69 7.92 40.98
CA SER A 226 -20.38 6.79 41.60
C SER A 226 -21.66 6.35 40.87
N LYS A 227 -22.35 7.28 40.20
CA LYS A 227 -23.53 6.96 39.38
C LYS A 227 -23.13 6.14 38.16
N ASP A 228 -22.01 6.43 37.52
CA ASP A 228 -21.48 5.65 36.40
C ASP A 228 -21.20 4.20 36.83
N TYR A 229 -20.60 4.00 38.00
CA TYR A 229 -20.35 2.65 38.56
C TYR A 229 -21.65 1.93 38.93
N ALA A 230 -22.69 2.65 39.36
CA ALA A 230 -23.98 2.05 39.69
C ALA A 230 -24.83 1.71 38.44
N GLN A 231 -24.80 2.54 37.40
CA GLN A 231 -25.71 2.46 36.25
C GLN A 231 -25.05 1.86 35.00
N GLY A 232 -23.72 1.85 34.95
CA GLY A 232 -22.93 1.59 33.77
C GLY A 232 -22.81 2.83 32.88
N VAL A 233 -21.96 2.71 31.85
CA VAL A 233 -21.73 3.76 30.85
C VAL A 233 -21.99 3.19 29.46
N SER A 234 -22.40 4.06 28.53
CA SER A 234 -22.64 3.70 27.14
C SER A 234 -22.05 4.72 26.17
N LEU A 235 -21.72 4.27 24.97
CA LEU A 235 -21.21 5.09 23.89
C LEU A 235 -21.71 4.56 22.55
N THR A 236 -22.39 5.43 21.81
CA THR A 236 -22.83 5.17 20.45
C THR A 236 -21.80 5.73 19.48
N ILE A 237 -21.27 4.88 18.61
CA ILE A 237 -20.47 5.29 17.47
C ILE A 237 -21.38 5.35 16.25
N HIS A 238 -21.60 6.56 15.76
CA HIS A 238 -22.37 6.80 14.55
C HIS A 238 -21.59 6.33 13.31
N GLU A 239 -22.33 5.80 12.34
CA GLU A 239 -21.81 5.21 11.09
C GLU A 239 -20.57 4.32 11.26
N ALA A 240 -20.52 3.55 12.36
CA ALA A 240 -19.40 2.69 12.71
C ALA A 240 -19.13 1.58 11.68
N LEU A 241 -20.19 1.11 11.01
CA LEU A 241 -20.11 0.09 9.97
C LEU A 241 -20.74 0.60 8.68
N LYS A 242 -20.12 0.25 7.55
CA LYS A 242 -20.67 0.38 6.21
C LYS A 242 -20.66 -0.99 5.55
N VAL A 243 -21.81 -1.38 5.01
CA VAL A 243 -22.01 -2.70 4.40
C VAL A 243 -22.68 -2.55 3.05
N ASN A 244 -22.18 -3.26 2.05
CA ASN A 244 -22.92 -3.58 0.82
C ASN A 244 -23.01 -5.11 0.71
N SER A 245 -24.18 -5.63 0.36
CA SER A 245 -24.40 -7.08 0.28
C SER A 245 -25.43 -7.42 -0.79
N ALA A 246 -25.09 -8.36 -1.66
CA ALA A 246 -26.00 -8.90 -2.68
C ALA A 246 -27.12 -9.78 -2.09
N THR A 247 -26.92 -10.32 -0.88
CA THR A 247 -27.89 -11.16 -0.16
C THR A 247 -28.09 -10.68 1.27
N ASP A 248 -29.09 -11.24 1.96
CA ASP A 248 -29.24 -11.09 3.40
C ASP A 248 -27.93 -11.45 4.12
N PHE A 249 -27.71 -10.91 5.31
CA PHE A 249 -26.44 -11.13 6.00
C PHE A 249 -26.57 -11.07 7.51
N GLU A 250 -25.56 -11.62 8.19
CA GLU A 250 -25.35 -11.47 9.62
C GLU A 250 -24.10 -10.66 9.91
N ILE A 251 -24.19 -9.83 10.94
CA ILE A 251 -23.03 -9.27 11.63
C ILE A 251 -22.86 -10.08 12.92
N ARG A 252 -21.67 -10.65 13.11
CA ARG A 252 -21.29 -11.35 14.35
C ARG A 252 -20.15 -10.64 15.04
N VAL A 253 -20.03 -10.91 16.33
CA VAL A 253 -18.99 -10.32 17.19
C VAL A 253 -18.37 -11.38 18.10
N LYS A 254 -17.07 -11.27 18.33
CA LYS A 254 -16.35 -11.96 19.41
C LYS A 254 -15.18 -11.12 19.91
N SER A 255 -14.69 -11.41 21.09
CA SER A 255 -13.41 -10.92 21.57
C SER A 255 -12.28 -11.84 21.10
N ILE A 256 -11.13 -11.25 20.83
CA ILE A 256 -9.88 -11.98 20.59
C ILE A 256 -9.27 -12.39 21.94
N ASP A 257 -9.33 -11.51 22.93
CA ASP A 257 -8.85 -11.76 24.29
C ASP A 257 -9.90 -12.47 25.14
N SER A 258 -9.49 -13.12 26.23
CA SER A 258 -10.39 -13.77 27.20
C SER A 258 -10.95 -12.82 28.26
N GLU A 259 -10.35 -11.64 28.38
CA GLU A 259 -10.59 -10.66 29.44
C GLU A 259 -10.11 -9.27 28.99
N LEU A 260 -10.63 -8.22 29.62
CA LEU A 260 -10.07 -6.89 29.46
C LEU A 260 -8.79 -6.79 30.30
N ARG A 261 -7.69 -6.36 29.68
CA ARG A 261 -6.37 -6.24 30.33
C ARG A 261 -6.14 -4.82 30.79
N GLY A 262 -5.87 -4.64 32.08
CA GLY A 262 -5.42 -3.39 32.68
C GLY A 262 -3.91 -3.36 32.93
N GLY A 263 -3.41 -2.24 33.43
CA GLY A 263 -2.03 -2.14 33.93
C GLY A 263 -1.78 -3.04 35.15
N ASN A 264 -0.52 -3.39 35.41
CA ASN A 264 -0.08 -4.16 36.59
C ASN A 264 -0.82 -5.51 36.80
N SER A 265 -1.01 -6.28 35.73
CA SER A 265 -1.69 -7.59 35.78
C SER A 265 -3.12 -7.55 36.34
N SER A 266 -3.81 -6.42 36.22
CA SER A 266 -5.24 -6.31 36.55
C SER A 266 -6.08 -6.77 35.37
N PHE A 267 -7.14 -7.54 35.62
CA PHE A 267 -8.03 -8.07 34.59
C PHE A 267 -9.49 -7.81 34.93
N MET A 268 -10.33 -7.65 33.91
CA MET A 268 -11.78 -7.52 34.07
C MET A 268 -12.50 -8.51 33.15
N PRO A 269 -13.54 -9.21 33.62
CA PRO A 269 -14.25 -10.17 32.80
C PRO A 269 -14.95 -9.49 31.62
N LEU A 270 -14.96 -10.13 30.45
CA LEU A 270 -15.64 -9.62 29.25
C LEU A 270 -17.14 -9.39 29.45
N SER A 271 -17.76 -10.11 30.39
CA SER A 271 -19.21 -10.07 30.64
C SER A 271 -19.74 -8.69 31.05
N ILE A 272 -18.86 -7.76 31.42
CA ILE A 272 -19.24 -6.37 31.72
C ILE A 272 -19.63 -5.61 30.45
N LEU A 273 -19.12 -6.03 29.29
CA LEU A 273 -19.17 -5.30 28.03
C LEU A 273 -20.21 -5.93 27.13
N SER A 274 -21.10 -5.10 26.61
CA SER A 274 -22.09 -5.49 25.62
C SER A 274 -22.11 -4.51 24.47
N VAL A 275 -22.52 -4.99 23.30
CA VAL A 275 -22.68 -4.17 22.11
C VAL A 275 -24.03 -4.46 21.46
N GLN A 276 -24.61 -3.45 20.83
CA GLN A 276 -25.82 -3.56 20.03
C GLN A 276 -25.64 -2.79 18.72
N VAL A 277 -26.06 -3.39 17.60
CA VAL A 277 -26.16 -2.69 16.32
C VAL A 277 -27.45 -1.88 16.30
N LEU A 278 -27.36 -0.61 15.93
CA LEU A 278 -28.50 0.26 15.70
C LEU A 278 -28.59 0.62 14.20
N PRO A 279 -29.81 0.83 13.67
CA PRO A 279 -29.97 1.18 12.26
C PRO A 279 -29.34 2.53 11.95
N GLY A 280 -28.60 2.59 10.86
CA GLY A 280 -28.18 3.82 10.19
C GLY A 280 -28.89 3.99 8.84
N ALA A 281 -28.33 4.82 7.97
CA ALA A 281 -28.91 5.15 6.68
C ALA A 281 -29.06 3.91 5.78
N GLY A 282 -30.28 3.69 5.27
CA GLY A 282 -30.58 2.59 4.34
C GLY A 282 -30.53 1.18 4.93
N SER A 283 -30.29 1.03 6.23
CA SER A 283 -30.21 -0.27 6.88
C SER A 283 -31.59 -0.88 7.13
N ILE A 284 -31.73 -2.18 6.90
CA ILE A 284 -32.94 -2.97 7.20
C ILE A 284 -32.54 -4.11 8.13
N ILE A 285 -32.80 -3.94 9.42
CA ILE A 285 -32.45 -4.89 10.47
C ILE A 285 -33.67 -5.74 10.82
N GLN A 286 -33.54 -7.08 10.75
CA GLN A 286 -34.56 -8.01 11.24
C GLN A 286 -34.41 -8.32 12.73
N SER A 287 -33.17 -8.40 13.21
CA SER A 287 -32.85 -8.66 14.62
C SER A 287 -31.53 -7.99 14.97
N ASN A 288 -31.45 -7.40 16.16
CA ASN A 288 -30.26 -6.73 16.70
C ASN A 288 -30.21 -6.85 18.24
N PRO A 289 -29.96 -8.06 18.77
CA PRO A 289 -29.89 -8.25 20.21
C PRO A 289 -28.75 -7.43 20.81
N ARG A 290 -28.93 -6.96 22.05
CA ARG A 290 -27.80 -6.51 22.86
C ARG A 290 -27.00 -7.73 23.28
N THR A 291 -25.79 -7.82 22.75
CA THR A 291 -24.94 -9.00 22.86
C THR A 291 -23.83 -8.74 23.85
N VAL A 292 -23.69 -9.60 24.85
CA VAL A 292 -22.55 -9.58 25.77
C VAL A 292 -21.32 -10.12 25.05
N ILE A 293 -20.20 -9.40 25.13
CA ILE A 293 -18.97 -9.78 24.47
C ILE A 293 -18.36 -11.01 25.16
N SER A 294 -17.95 -11.99 24.36
CA SER A 294 -17.24 -13.18 24.81
C SER A 294 -16.28 -13.67 23.71
N GLN A 295 -15.48 -14.70 23.96
CA GLN A 295 -14.66 -15.34 22.92
C GLN A 295 -15.48 -16.19 21.93
N GLN A 296 -16.72 -16.51 22.26
CA GLN A 296 -17.62 -17.22 21.36
C GLN A 296 -18.31 -16.23 20.42
N GLU A 297 -18.44 -16.62 19.15
CA GLU A 297 -19.14 -15.82 18.16
C GLU A 297 -20.63 -15.71 18.50
N ALA A 298 -21.11 -14.49 18.58
CA ALA A 298 -22.52 -14.21 18.82
C ALA A 298 -23.08 -13.33 17.69
N ILE A 299 -24.35 -13.56 17.35
CA ILE A 299 -25.07 -12.77 16.35
C ILE A 299 -25.36 -11.40 16.94
N LEU A 300 -24.89 -10.36 16.27
CA LEU A 300 -25.09 -8.97 16.65
C LEU A 300 -26.22 -8.32 15.85
N ALA A 301 -26.34 -8.67 14.56
CA ALA A 301 -27.48 -8.29 13.74
C ALA A 301 -27.75 -9.32 12.64
N THR A 302 -29.02 -9.45 12.27
CA THR A 302 -29.45 -10.09 11.02
C THR A 302 -30.15 -9.05 10.16
N CYS A 303 -29.69 -8.88 8.92
CA CYS A 303 -30.11 -7.80 8.04
C CYS A 303 -30.63 -8.35 6.72
N LEU A 304 -31.66 -7.70 6.16
CA LEU A 304 -32.14 -7.99 4.81
C LEU A 304 -31.31 -7.22 3.80
N SER A 305 -30.94 -7.82 2.66
CA SER A 305 -30.35 -7.11 1.53
C SER A 305 -30.52 -7.85 0.21
N SER A 306 -30.72 -7.10 -0.87
CA SER A 306 -30.80 -7.61 -2.24
C SER A 306 -29.93 -6.81 -3.22
N ASP A 307 -29.27 -5.76 -2.74
CA ASP A 307 -28.69 -4.72 -3.59
C ASP A 307 -27.18 -4.61 -3.37
N LYS A 308 -26.40 -5.27 -4.24
CA LYS A 308 -24.93 -5.26 -4.15
C LYS A 308 -24.29 -3.87 -4.30
N ASN A 309 -25.04 -2.89 -4.81
CA ASN A 309 -24.56 -1.55 -5.15
C ASN A 309 -24.94 -0.46 -4.13
N ILE A 310 -25.74 -0.79 -3.12
CA ILE A 310 -26.23 0.17 -2.13
C ILE A 310 -25.44 0.00 -0.83
N GLU A 311 -24.68 1.03 -0.48
CA GLU A 311 -24.01 1.10 0.82
C GLU A 311 -25.05 1.43 1.90
N ARG A 312 -25.00 0.68 3.00
CA ARG A 312 -25.89 0.84 4.16
C ARG A 312 -25.04 1.05 5.39
N THR A 313 -25.44 1.99 6.23
CA THR A 313 -24.67 2.33 7.43
C THR A 313 -25.33 1.77 8.69
N PHE A 314 -24.52 1.42 9.67
CA PHE A 314 -24.98 0.95 10.98
C PHE A 314 -24.22 1.68 12.08
N HIS A 315 -24.89 1.90 13.20
CA HIS A 315 -24.26 2.43 14.42
C HIS A 315 -23.97 1.29 15.39
N LEU A 316 -22.96 1.48 16.25
CA LEU A 316 -22.64 0.54 17.32
C LEU A 316 -22.81 1.23 18.66
N ASP A 317 -23.70 0.72 19.50
CA ASP A 317 -23.85 1.15 20.89
C ASP A 317 -23.15 0.16 21.81
N TYR A 318 -22.05 0.60 22.42
CA TYR A 318 -21.35 -0.16 23.45
C TYR A 318 -21.85 0.24 24.83
N ARG A 319 -21.94 -0.73 25.73
CA ARG A 319 -22.27 -0.51 27.13
C ARG A 319 -21.39 -1.35 28.04
N ALA A 320 -20.78 -0.69 29.02
CA ALA A 320 -20.05 -1.35 30.11
C ALA A 320 -20.86 -1.21 31.41
N LYS A 321 -21.12 -2.32 32.10
CA LYS A 321 -21.77 -2.34 33.40
C LYS A 321 -21.16 -3.42 34.29
N PRO A 322 -20.14 -3.10 35.11
CA PRO A 322 -19.62 -4.04 36.10
C PRO A 322 -20.65 -4.26 37.23
N SER A 323 -20.68 -5.45 37.78
CA SER A 323 -21.45 -5.76 39.00
C SER A 323 -20.74 -5.25 40.25
N SER A 324 -21.47 -5.11 41.36
CA SER A 324 -20.89 -4.67 42.64
C SER A 324 -19.73 -5.55 43.12
N GLN A 325 -19.80 -6.87 42.89
CA GLN A 325 -18.71 -7.80 43.21
C GLN A 325 -17.48 -7.58 42.31
N GLN A 326 -17.70 -7.31 41.02
CA GLN A 326 -16.61 -7.01 40.09
C GLN A 326 -15.93 -5.69 40.44
N ILE A 327 -16.66 -4.67 40.90
CA ILE A 327 -16.09 -3.37 41.29
C ILE A 327 -15.14 -3.49 42.49
N GLN A 328 -15.47 -4.32 43.49
CA GLN A 328 -14.70 -4.43 44.73
C GLN A 328 -13.27 -4.98 44.55
N GLY A 329 -13.03 -5.75 43.48
CA GLY A 329 -11.72 -6.35 43.19
C GLY A 329 -10.89 -5.62 42.13
N LEU A 330 -11.35 -4.46 41.63
CA LEU A 330 -10.72 -3.77 40.51
C LEU A 330 -9.79 -2.65 40.94
N SER A 331 -8.59 -2.65 40.35
CA SER A 331 -7.67 -1.51 40.40
C SER A 331 -8.19 -0.41 39.49
N MET A 332 -8.13 0.85 39.94
CA MET A 332 -8.39 1.99 39.05
C MET A 332 -7.37 2.02 37.92
N GLY A 333 -7.84 2.22 36.69
CA GLY A 333 -6.98 2.29 35.52
C GLY A 333 -7.73 2.05 34.21
N SER A 334 -6.99 2.06 33.12
CA SER A 334 -7.51 1.75 31.79
C SER A 334 -7.43 0.26 31.53
N TYR A 335 -8.54 -0.32 31.05
CA TYR A 335 -8.65 -1.71 30.64
C TYR A 335 -8.96 -1.77 29.15
N GLN A 336 -8.30 -2.68 28.44
CA GLN A 336 -8.37 -2.77 26.98
C GLN A 336 -8.68 -4.20 26.53
N VAL A 337 -9.36 -4.31 25.39
CA VAL A 337 -9.73 -5.59 24.76
C VAL A 337 -9.84 -5.39 23.26
N SER A 338 -9.46 -6.40 22.48
CA SER A 338 -9.66 -6.40 21.04
C SER A 338 -10.95 -7.14 20.67
N ILE A 339 -11.77 -6.52 19.83
CA ILE A 339 -13.07 -7.05 19.37
C ILE A 339 -13.01 -7.29 17.85
N LEU A 340 -13.42 -8.48 17.43
CA LEU A 340 -13.53 -8.86 16.03
C LEU A 340 -15.00 -8.84 15.61
N TYR A 341 -15.26 -8.15 14.50
CA TYR A 341 -16.53 -8.16 13.80
C TYR A 341 -16.42 -9.04 12.56
N LEU A 342 -17.43 -9.88 12.34
CA LEU A 342 -17.51 -10.81 11.23
C LEU A 342 -18.76 -10.49 10.42
N PHE A 343 -18.63 -10.56 9.11
CA PHE A 343 -19.72 -10.42 8.17
C PHE A 343 -19.95 -11.77 7.48
N LEU A 344 -21.19 -12.27 7.53
CA LEU A 344 -21.57 -13.54 6.92
C LEU A 344 -22.75 -13.32 5.97
N PRO A 345 -22.55 -13.45 4.64
CA PRO A 345 -23.65 -13.59 3.69
C PRO A 345 -24.55 -14.77 4.06
N ARG A 346 -25.85 -14.62 3.85
CA ARG A 346 -26.86 -15.68 3.95
C ARG A 346 -27.43 -16.06 2.59
#